data_AF-A0A959KTQ7-F1
#
_entry.id   AF-A0A959KTQ7-F1
#
_cell.length_a   1.000
_cell.length_b   1.000
_cell.length_c   1.000
_cell.angle_alpha   90.00
_cell.angle_beta   90.00
_cell.angle_gamma   90.00
#
_symmetry.space_group_name_H-M   'P 1'
#
loop_
_entity.id
_entity.type
_entity.pdbx_description
1 polymer ?
#
loop_
_entity_poly.entity_id
_entity_poly.type
_entity_poly.pdbx_seq_one_letter_code
_entity_poly.pdbx_strand_id
1 'polypeptide(L)'
;MNNKPIVKILGERNSGTNYLHHLLRLNFSLDILPGVAPDFLRTEHERDHFFERSAGENLGWKHALAPDLQLLHRSKGDPDRVVFLTITKNPYSWLWSLYRRPYHATQLYDNFDQFLQTPWKTVKRENAPTQFDNPVELWNKKNISYLELTKYATALNLRYEDFLVDFEHQLRRISDFLGQTTKQVPFQNQINGTKRNGLPDFFSYRRYYLGEHWRHHLTNSQIALINNHLDPDLLQSFGYPEICTDSQVTAQM
;
A
#
# COMPACT_ATOMS: atom_id res chain seq x y z
N MET A 1 16.95 3.95 -28.86
CA MET A 1 15.86 3.13 -28.28
C MET A 1 15.37 3.83 -27.03
N ASN A 2 14.06 3.98 -26.84
CA ASN A 2 13.49 4.73 -25.72
C ASN A 2 13.73 3.96 -24.40
N ASN A 3 14.72 4.37 -23.61
CA ASN A 3 15.15 3.70 -22.37
C ASN A 3 14.27 4.11 -21.16
N LYS A 4 12.97 3.97 -21.31
CA LYS A 4 11.99 4.47 -20.35
C LYS A 4 11.70 3.42 -19.26
N PRO A 5 11.67 3.77 -17.96
CA PRO A 5 11.36 2.81 -16.91
C PRO A 5 9.92 2.29 -17.01
N ILE A 6 9.74 1.03 -16.65
CA ILE A 6 8.45 0.35 -16.55
C ILE A 6 8.07 0.28 -15.07
N VAL A 7 7.04 1.00 -14.67
CA VAL A 7 6.67 1.15 -13.25
C VAL A 7 5.72 0.05 -12.82
N LYS A 8 6.06 -0.65 -11.73
CA LYS A 8 5.14 -1.50 -10.97
C LYS A 8 4.77 -0.83 -9.67
N ILE A 9 3.46 -0.63 -9.44
CA ILE A 9 2.97 -0.11 -8.16
C ILE A 9 2.59 -1.28 -7.25
N LEU A 10 3.08 -1.25 -6.02
CA LEU A 10 2.70 -2.17 -4.95
C LEU A 10 2.25 -1.39 -3.71
N GLY A 11 1.42 -2.00 -2.90
CA GLY A 11 0.97 -1.45 -1.63
C GLY A 11 -0.26 -2.20 -1.16
N GLU A 12 -0.48 -2.27 0.14
CA GLU A 12 -1.65 -2.97 0.66
C GLU A 12 -2.95 -2.20 0.35
N ARG A 13 -4.09 -2.89 0.41
CA ARG A 13 -5.42 -2.26 0.34
C ARG A 13 -5.47 -1.09 1.32
N ASN A 14 -6.16 -0.02 0.94
CA ASN A 14 -6.37 1.13 1.81
C ASN A 14 -5.08 1.94 2.15
N SER A 15 -3.95 1.68 1.48
CA SER A 15 -2.71 2.47 1.62
C SER A 15 -2.56 3.63 0.61
N GLY A 16 -3.53 3.83 -0.29
CA GLY A 16 -3.48 4.92 -1.28
C GLY A 16 -2.95 4.55 -2.66
N THR A 17 -2.80 3.25 -2.97
CA THR A 17 -2.35 2.78 -4.30
C THR A 17 -3.10 3.38 -5.49
N ASN A 18 -4.42 3.60 -5.35
CA ASN A 18 -5.22 4.20 -6.42
C ASN A 18 -4.92 5.69 -6.60
N TYR A 19 -4.67 6.40 -5.51
CA TYR A 19 -4.32 7.82 -5.53
C TYR A 19 -2.95 8.00 -6.19
N LEU A 20 -1.95 7.21 -5.78
CA LEU A 20 -0.63 7.18 -6.42
C LEU A 20 -0.74 6.89 -7.92
N HIS A 21 -1.48 5.86 -8.31
CA HIS A 21 -1.67 5.53 -9.73
C HIS A 21 -2.26 6.71 -10.53
N HIS A 22 -3.25 7.41 -9.99
CA HIS A 22 -3.84 8.58 -10.66
C HIS A 22 -2.86 9.74 -10.76
N LEU A 23 -2.14 10.06 -9.69
CA LEU A 23 -1.10 11.10 -9.71
C LEU A 23 -0.05 10.82 -10.78
N LEU A 24 0.41 9.57 -10.88
CA LEU A 24 1.39 9.18 -11.90
C LEU A 24 0.85 9.34 -13.33
N ARG A 25 -0.40 8.93 -13.57
CA ARG A 25 -1.04 9.06 -14.89
C ARG A 25 -1.28 10.51 -15.30
N LEU A 26 -1.65 11.37 -14.36
CA LEU A 26 -1.85 12.81 -14.60
C LEU A 26 -0.54 13.50 -14.95
N ASN A 27 0.55 13.15 -14.25
CA ASN A 27 1.76 13.98 -14.25
C ASN A 27 2.94 13.40 -15.02
N PHE A 28 2.92 12.12 -15.39
CA PHE A 28 4.02 11.51 -16.13
C PHE A 28 3.55 10.69 -17.31
N SER A 29 4.36 10.67 -18.36
CA SER A 29 4.21 9.73 -19.47
C SER A 29 4.96 8.47 -19.08
N LEU A 30 4.37 7.58 -18.27
CA LEU A 30 4.99 6.33 -17.79
C LEU A 30 4.29 5.08 -18.32
N ASP A 31 5.05 4.01 -18.48
CA ASP A 31 4.50 2.69 -18.73
C ASP A 31 4.30 2.04 -17.36
N ILE A 32 3.04 1.85 -16.96
CA ILE A 32 2.70 1.29 -15.64
C ILE A 32 2.12 -0.10 -15.85
N LEU A 33 2.76 -1.11 -15.26
CA LEU A 33 2.27 -2.50 -15.34
C LEU A 33 0.89 -2.61 -14.68
N PRO A 34 -0.05 -3.35 -15.30
CA PRO A 34 -1.35 -3.61 -14.71
C PRO A 34 -1.22 -4.25 -13.32
N GLY A 35 -1.90 -3.66 -12.35
CA GLY A 35 -1.92 -4.16 -10.97
C GLY A 35 -3.31 -4.62 -10.52
N VAL A 36 -4.29 -4.65 -11.43
CA VAL A 36 -5.68 -5.03 -11.16
C VAL A 36 -6.15 -5.98 -12.27
N ALA A 37 -7.04 -6.90 -11.91
CA ALA A 37 -7.70 -7.74 -12.90
C ALA A 37 -8.67 -6.89 -13.74
N PRO A 38 -8.91 -7.26 -15.02
CA PRO A 38 -9.92 -6.61 -15.84
C PRO A 38 -11.32 -6.63 -15.20
N ASP A 39 -12.08 -5.56 -15.39
CA ASP A 39 -13.39 -5.38 -14.75
C ASP A 39 -14.45 -6.40 -15.21
N PHE A 40 -14.27 -7.01 -16.39
CA PHE A 40 -15.17 -8.06 -16.88
C PHE A 40 -15.04 -9.38 -16.11
N LEU A 41 -13.96 -9.59 -15.36
CA LEU A 41 -13.80 -10.75 -14.46
C LEU A 41 -14.56 -10.50 -13.16
N ARG A 42 -15.59 -11.30 -12.90
CA ARG A 42 -16.59 -11.03 -11.86
C ARG A 42 -16.32 -11.79 -10.57
N THR A 43 -15.67 -12.94 -10.64
CA THR A 43 -15.43 -13.81 -9.49
C THR A 43 -13.99 -13.72 -8.99
N GLU A 44 -13.79 -14.01 -7.71
CA GLU A 44 -12.46 -14.11 -7.10
C GLU A 44 -11.61 -15.19 -7.80
N HIS A 45 -12.22 -16.31 -8.17
CA HIS A 45 -11.54 -17.40 -8.87
C HIS A 45 -11.03 -16.98 -10.25
N GLU A 46 -11.85 -16.29 -11.05
CA GLU A 46 -11.41 -15.75 -12.35
C GLU A 46 -10.25 -14.76 -12.22
N ARG A 47 -10.30 -13.92 -11.19
CA ARG A 47 -9.25 -12.93 -10.92
C ARG A 47 -7.96 -13.60 -10.46
N ASP A 48 -8.06 -14.60 -9.59
CA ASP A 48 -6.92 -15.41 -9.16
C ASP A 48 -6.29 -16.14 -10.34
N HIS A 49 -7.13 -16.78 -11.16
CA HIS A 49 -6.73 -17.46 -12.37
C HIS A 49 -6.04 -16.49 -13.36
N PHE A 50 -6.56 -15.26 -13.52
CA PHE A 50 -5.93 -14.24 -14.36
C PHE A 50 -4.50 -13.95 -13.89
N PHE A 51 -4.31 -13.65 -12.60
CA PHE A 51 -2.99 -13.32 -12.07
C PHE A 51 -2.02 -14.50 -12.12
N GLU A 52 -2.50 -15.73 -11.94
CA GLU A 52 -1.69 -16.94 -12.09
C GLU A 52 -1.10 -17.08 -13.52
N ARG A 53 -1.89 -16.77 -14.56
CA ARG A 53 -1.41 -16.81 -15.94
C ARG A 53 -0.63 -15.57 -16.36
N SER A 54 -0.96 -14.40 -15.82
CA SER A 54 -0.39 -13.11 -16.24
C SER A 54 0.82 -12.67 -15.41
N ALA A 55 1.19 -13.39 -14.34
CA ALA A 55 2.25 -12.95 -13.41
C ALA A 55 3.58 -12.66 -14.13
N GLY A 56 3.93 -13.44 -15.15
CA GLY A 56 5.11 -13.17 -15.97
C GLY A 56 5.03 -11.86 -16.76
N GLU A 57 3.85 -11.32 -17.04
CA GLU A 57 3.70 -10.07 -17.80
C GLU A 57 3.50 -8.85 -16.91
N ASN A 58 2.83 -9.03 -15.77
CA ASN A 58 2.40 -7.92 -14.93
C ASN A 58 2.99 -7.94 -13.52
N LEU A 59 3.79 -8.94 -13.17
CA LEU A 59 4.39 -9.12 -11.84
C LEU A 59 3.34 -9.21 -10.73
N GLY A 60 2.19 -9.82 -11.02
CA GLY A 60 1.15 -10.15 -10.05
C GLY A 60 0.24 -8.99 -9.66
N TRP A 61 -0.54 -9.20 -8.60
CA TRP A 61 -1.52 -8.22 -8.12
C TRP A 61 -0.84 -7.10 -7.32
N LYS A 62 -1.35 -5.86 -7.40
CA LYS A 62 -0.72 -4.71 -6.68
C LYS A 62 -0.76 -4.81 -5.15
N HIS A 63 -1.66 -5.62 -4.61
CA HIS A 63 -1.81 -5.89 -3.19
C HIS A 63 -1.18 -7.23 -2.77
N ALA A 64 -0.40 -7.87 -3.65
CA ALA A 64 0.32 -9.09 -3.32
C ALA A 64 1.54 -8.81 -2.43
N LEU A 65 2.16 -9.86 -1.89
CA LEU A 65 3.58 -9.79 -1.53
C LEU A 65 4.39 -9.42 -2.77
N ALA A 66 5.53 -8.77 -2.56
CA ALA A 66 6.44 -8.45 -3.66
C ALA A 66 6.79 -9.70 -4.48
N PRO A 67 6.91 -9.58 -5.82
CA PRO A 67 7.38 -10.68 -6.64
C PRO A 67 8.82 -11.05 -6.26
N ASP A 68 9.13 -12.33 -6.18
CA ASP A 68 10.50 -12.75 -5.93
C ASP A 68 11.42 -12.51 -7.14
N LEU A 69 12.73 -12.64 -6.92
CA LEU A 69 13.74 -12.48 -7.96
C LEU A 69 13.53 -13.43 -9.16
N GLN A 70 13.02 -14.64 -8.91
CA GLN A 70 12.81 -15.61 -9.99
C GLN A 70 11.64 -15.21 -10.90
N LEU A 71 10.57 -14.65 -10.34
CA LEU A 71 9.45 -14.13 -11.12
C LEU A 71 9.87 -12.88 -11.89
N LEU A 72 10.66 -11.99 -11.29
CA LEU A 72 11.20 -10.82 -11.97
C LEU A 72 12.08 -11.22 -13.17
N HIS A 73 13.03 -12.14 -12.99
CA HIS A 73 13.89 -12.62 -14.08
C HIS A 73 13.12 -13.36 -15.18
N ARG A 74 12.02 -14.05 -14.84
CA ARG A 74 11.15 -14.73 -15.80
C ARG A 74 10.10 -13.80 -16.42
N SER A 75 10.05 -12.54 -16.00
CA SER A 75 9.05 -11.62 -16.52
C SER A 75 9.29 -11.34 -18.00
N LYS A 76 8.20 -11.29 -18.78
CA LYS A 76 8.23 -10.94 -20.18
C LYS A 76 8.56 -9.45 -20.29
N GLY A 77 9.52 -9.12 -21.14
CA GLY A 77 9.95 -7.74 -21.37
C GLY A 77 11.39 -7.53 -20.95
N ASP A 78 11.65 -6.37 -20.37
CA ASP A 78 12.98 -5.93 -19.97
C ASP A 78 12.99 -5.77 -18.43
N PRO A 79 13.35 -6.82 -17.68
CA PRO A 79 13.30 -6.81 -16.22
C PRO A 79 14.20 -5.74 -15.61
N ASP A 80 15.30 -5.39 -16.27
CA ASP A 80 16.23 -4.35 -15.82
C ASP A 80 15.62 -2.94 -15.90
N ARG A 81 14.57 -2.77 -16.71
CA ARG A 81 13.80 -1.52 -16.80
C ARG A 81 12.65 -1.46 -15.80
N VAL A 82 12.35 -2.54 -15.08
CA VAL A 82 11.26 -2.54 -14.09
C VAL A 82 11.69 -1.77 -12.85
N VAL A 83 10.88 -0.79 -12.47
CA VAL A 83 11.05 0.00 -11.25
C VAL A 83 9.81 -0.16 -10.38
N PHE A 84 10.02 -0.47 -9.11
CA PHE A 84 8.94 -0.64 -8.14
C PHE A 84 8.69 0.65 -7.36
N LEU A 85 7.46 1.14 -7.38
CA LEU A 85 7.00 2.18 -6.47
C LEU A 85 6.06 1.52 -5.45
N THR A 86 6.50 1.47 -4.20
CA THR A 86 5.70 0.92 -3.11
C THR A 86 5.08 2.04 -2.29
N ILE A 87 3.83 1.86 -1.83
CA ILE A 87 3.16 2.82 -0.97
C ILE A 87 2.65 2.20 0.32
N THR A 88 3.17 2.72 1.42
CA THR A 88 2.86 2.31 2.79
C THR A 88 2.06 3.41 3.48
N LYS A 89 1.26 3.01 4.47
CA LYS A 89 0.45 3.90 5.30
C LYS A 89 0.69 3.56 6.76
N ASN A 90 0.59 4.57 7.64
CA ASN A 90 0.72 4.41 9.08
C ASN A 90 -0.13 3.21 9.56
N PRO A 91 0.45 2.23 10.27
CA PRO A 91 -0.20 0.95 10.55
C PRO A 91 -1.50 1.09 11.34
N TYR A 92 -1.54 1.97 12.35
CA TYR A 92 -2.74 2.22 13.15
C TYR A 92 -3.89 2.78 12.30
N SER A 93 -3.60 3.82 11.52
CA SER A 93 -4.59 4.43 10.63
C SER A 93 -5.01 3.47 9.51
N TRP A 94 -4.11 2.60 9.06
CA TRP A 94 -4.35 1.59 8.04
C TRP A 94 -5.26 0.47 8.57
N LEU A 95 -5.00 -0.07 9.76
CA LEU A 95 -5.84 -1.09 10.41
C LEU A 95 -7.28 -0.61 10.54
N TRP A 96 -7.47 0.62 11.06
CA TRP A 96 -8.79 1.22 11.14
C TRP A 96 -9.44 1.39 9.76
N SER A 97 -8.65 1.79 8.76
CA SER A 97 -9.15 1.95 7.38
C SER A 97 -9.55 0.61 6.76
N LEU A 98 -8.82 -0.47 7.03
CA LEU A 98 -9.12 -1.81 6.56
C LEU A 98 -10.35 -2.36 7.24
N TYR A 99 -10.47 -2.24 8.57
CA TYR A 99 -11.67 -2.63 9.31
C TYR A 99 -12.94 -1.97 8.76
N ARG A 100 -12.90 -0.65 8.50
CA ARG A 100 -14.05 0.08 7.93
C ARG A 100 -14.41 -0.32 6.50
N ARG A 101 -13.45 -0.84 5.74
CA ARG A 101 -13.62 -1.26 4.34
C ARG A 101 -12.78 -2.52 4.11
N PRO A 102 -13.26 -3.68 4.61
CA PRO A 102 -12.46 -4.90 4.67
C PRO A 102 -12.50 -5.61 3.31
N TYR A 103 -11.93 -4.97 2.29
CA TYR A 103 -11.93 -5.49 0.93
C TYR A 103 -11.31 -6.89 0.91
N HIS A 104 -12.07 -7.85 0.35
CA HIS A 104 -11.73 -9.27 0.27
C HIS A 104 -11.56 -9.98 1.63
N ALA A 105 -12.13 -9.43 2.71
CA ALA A 105 -12.33 -10.23 3.91
C ALA A 105 -13.37 -11.31 3.63
N THR A 106 -13.13 -12.52 4.14
CA THR A 106 -14.02 -13.67 4.00
C THR A 106 -15.12 -13.72 5.06
N GLN A 107 -15.12 -12.75 5.99
CA GLN A 107 -16.03 -12.69 7.12
C GLN A 107 -16.32 -11.24 7.51
N LEU A 108 -17.40 -11.06 8.26
CA LEU A 108 -17.73 -9.80 8.92
C LEU A 108 -17.13 -9.79 10.32
N TYR A 109 -16.90 -8.59 10.84
CA TYR A 109 -16.39 -8.36 12.18
C TYR A 109 -17.39 -7.48 12.93
N ASP A 110 -17.79 -7.91 14.12
CA ASP A 110 -18.75 -7.21 14.96
C ASP A 110 -18.15 -5.92 15.54
N ASN A 111 -16.85 -5.96 15.84
CA ASN A 111 -16.11 -4.82 16.39
C ASN A 111 -14.61 -4.89 16.01
N PHE A 112 -13.89 -3.83 16.35
CA PHE A 112 -12.47 -3.69 16.01
C PHE A 112 -11.57 -4.65 16.81
N ASP A 113 -11.91 -4.97 18.06
CA ASP A 113 -11.16 -5.94 18.87
C ASP A 113 -11.19 -7.35 18.26
N GLN A 114 -12.36 -7.77 17.77
CA GLN A 114 -12.50 -9.04 17.04
C GLN A 114 -11.67 -9.01 15.75
N PHE A 115 -11.74 -7.91 14.98
CA PHE A 115 -10.93 -7.76 13.76
C PHE A 115 -9.42 -7.93 14.04
N LEU A 116 -8.90 -7.27 15.07
CA LEU A 116 -7.47 -7.34 15.43
C LEU A 116 -7.01 -8.72 15.89
N GLN A 117 -7.91 -9.56 16.40
CA GLN A 117 -7.57 -10.88 16.96
C GLN A 117 -7.91 -12.04 16.02
N THR A 118 -8.58 -11.77 14.90
CA THR A 118 -9.00 -12.84 13.99
C THR A 118 -8.00 -13.02 12.86
N PRO A 119 -7.65 -14.27 12.50
CA PRO A 119 -6.82 -14.54 11.33
C PRO A 119 -7.35 -13.90 10.05
N TRP A 120 -6.45 -13.28 9.29
CA TRP A 120 -6.78 -12.69 8.01
C TRP A 120 -6.58 -13.70 6.89
N LYS A 121 -7.68 -14.20 6.32
CA LYS A 121 -7.63 -15.10 5.15
C LYS A 121 -7.25 -14.33 3.90
N THR A 122 -6.32 -14.87 3.12
CA THR A 122 -5.85 -14.27 1.88
C THR A 122 -6.57 -14.86 0.67
N VAL A 123 -6.56 -14.12 -0.44
CA VAL A 123 -6.94 -14.64 -1.76
C VAL A 123 -5.68 -15.10 -2.51
N LYS A 124 -5.78 -16.07 -3.41
CA LYS A 124 -4.61 -16.75 -4.01
C LYS A 124 -3.66 -15.76 -4.71
N ARG A 125 -4.20 -14.76 -5.41
CA ARG A 125 -3.40 -13.72 -6.10
C ARG A 125 -2.58 -12.80 -5.18
N GLU A 126 -2.72 -12.93 -3.86
CA GLU A 126 -1.86 -12.22 -2.92
C GLU A 126 -0.43 -12.77 -2.88
N ASN A 127 -0.19 -13.94 -3.48
CA ASN A 127 1.09 -14.63 -3.45
C ASN A 127 1.64 -14.76 -2.01
N ALA A 128 0.74 -15.10 -1.08
CA ALA A 128 0.97 -15.14 0.36
C ALA A 128 0.45 -16.47 0.93
N PRO A 129 0.79 -16.83 2.19
CA PRO A 129 0.13 -17.93 2.89
C PRO A 129 -1.39 -17.76 2.87
N THR A 130 -2.14 -18.86 3.00
CA THR A 130 -3.61 -18.85 2.95
C THR A 130 -4.27 -17.99 4.03
N GLN A 131 -3.53 -17.69 5.10
CA GLN A 131 -3.91 -16.74 6.13
C GLN A 131 -2.69 -16.15 6.83
N PHE A 132 -2.88 -14.98 7.46
CA PHE A 132 -2.01 -14.42 8.48
C PHE A 132 -2.68 -14.52 9.85
N ASP A 133 -1.90 -14.56 10.92
CA ASP A 133 -2.42 -14.73 12.29
C ASP A 133 -3.38 -13.62 12.70
N ASN A 134 -3.13 -12.39 12.22
CA ASN A 134 -4.01 -11.25 12.39
C ASN A 134 -3.73 -10.17 11.31
N PRO A 135 -4.54 -9.10 11.23
CA PRO A 135 -4.33 -8.02 10.27
C PRO A 135 -3.03 -7.21 10.48
N VAL A 136 -2.44 -7.21 11.68
CA VAL A 136 -1.15 -6.57 11.95
C VAL A 136 -0.03 -7.35 11.27
N GLU A 137 -0.05 -8.68 11.38
CA GLU A 137 0.91 -9.56 10.67
C GLU A 137 0.78 -9.45 9.15
N LEU A 138 -0.43 -9.28 8.63
CA LEU A 138 -0.63 -8.95 7.22
C LEU A 138 0.14 -7.68 6.83
N TRP A 139 0.00 -6.60 7.62
CA TRP A 139 0.72 -5.35 7.36
C TRP A 139 2.24 -5.53 7.43
N ASN A 140 2.75 -6.21 8.47
CA ASN A 140 4.18 -6.47 8.63
C ASN A 140 4.71 -7.22 7.41
N LYS A 141 4.13 -8.38 7.08
CA LYS A 141 4.65 -9.25 6.01
C LYS A 141 4.60 -8.58 4.64
N LYS A 142 3.54 -7.81 4.34
CA LYS A 142 3.46 -7.04 3.09
C LYS A 142 4.56 -6.00 2.99
N ASN A 143 4.70 -5.18 4.03
CA ASN A 143 5.66 -4.07 4.01
C ASN A 143 7.12 -4.54 4.09
N ILE A 144 7.41 -5.63 4.80
CA ILE A 144 8.71 -6.31 4.73
C ILE A 144 9.02 -6.66 3.27
N SER A 145 8.12 -7.37 2.59
CA SER A 145 8.35 -7.78 1.20
C SER A 145 8.61 -6.60 0.26
N TYR A 146 8.00 -5.44 0.54
CA TYR A 146 8.21 -4.22 -0.25
C TYR A 146 9.58 -3.57 0.00
N LEU A 147 10.08 -3.57 1.24
CA LEU A 147 11.43 -3.09 1.54
C LEU A 147 12.49 -4.01 0.94
N GLU A 148 12.25 -5.32 0.96
CA GLU A 148 13.18 -6.32 0.44
C GLU A 148 13.40 -6.25 -1.07
N LEU A 149 12.51 -5.59 -1.83
CA LEU A 149 12.72 -5.36 -3.26
C LEU A 149 14.06 -4.68 -3.55
N THR A 150 14.50 -3.75 -2.70
CA THR A 150 15.77 -3.02 -2.87
C THR A 150 17.00 -3.94 -2.88
N LYS A 151 16.87 -5.17 -2.38
CA LYS A 151 17.95 -6.17 -2.39
C LYS A 151 18.24 -6.71 -3.79
N TYR A 152 17.29 -6.61 -4.73
CA TYR A 152 17.40 -7.23 -6.05
C TYR A 152 16.72 -6.47 -7.20
N ALA A 153 16.08 -5.34 -6.93
CA ALA A 153 15.40 -4.52 -7.92
C ALA A 153 15.46 -3.03 -7.55
N THR A 154 15.32 -2.17 -8.56
CA THR A 154 15.19 -0.73 -8.35
C THR A 154 13.82 -0.43 -7.73
N ALA A 155 13.80 0.03 -6.48
CA ALA A 155 12.56 0.27 -5.74
C ALA A 155 12.61 1.55 -4.90
N LEU A 156 11.49 2.25 -4.83
CA LEU A 156 11.27 3.42 -3.97
C LEU A 156 10.04 3.19 -3.10
N ASN A 157 10.22 3.30 -1.78
CA ASN A 157 9.10 3.34 -0.85
C ASN A 157 8.63 4.79 -0.62
N LEU A 158 7.31 4.93 -0.63
CA LEU A 158 6.58 6.18 -0.45
C LEU A 158 5.59 6.00 0.70
N ARG A 159 5.39 7.05 1.50
CA ARG A 159 4.35 7.08 2.52
C ARG A 159 3.13 7.83 2.02
N TYR A 160 1.96 7.28 2.31
CA TYR A 160 0.70 7.91 1.96
C TYR A 160 0.56 9.31 2.58
N GLU A 161 0.98 9.45 3.83
CA GLU A 161 0.90 10.71 4.58
C GLU A 161 1.78 11.79 3.95
N ASP A 162 2.94 11.44 3.39
CA ASP A 162 3.84 12.41 2.74
C ASP A 162 3.20 13.04 1.51
N PHE A 163 2.37 12.30 0.76
CA PHE A 163 1.59 12.89 -0.33
C PHE A 163 0.50 13.84 0.16
N LEU A 164 -0.05 13.61 1.36
CA LEU A 164 -1.03 14.52 1.94
C LEU A 164 -0.37 15.81 2.45
N VAL A 165 0.88 15.71 2.92
CA VAL A 165 1.67 16.87 3.33
C VAL A 165 2.01 17.74 2.13
N ASP A 166 2.70 17.15 1.14
CA ASP A 166 3.18 17.83 -0.06
C ASP A 166 3.29 16.84 -1.23
N PHE A 167 2.19 16.69 -1.98
CA PHE A 167 2.16 15.80 -3.13
C PHE A 167 3.13 16.24 -4.23
N GLU A 168 3.41 17.53 -4.39
CA GLU A 168 4.32 18.01 -5.43
C GLU A 168 5.75 17.62 -5.13
N HIS A 169 6.19 17.75 -3.88
CA HIS A 169 7.52 17.32 -3.46
C HIS A 169 7.69 15.81 -3.68
N GLN A 170 6.68 15.00 -3.36
CA GLN A 170 6.74 13.56 -3.64
C GLN A 170 6.78 13.27 -5.15
N LEU A 171 6.08 14.03 -5.99
CA LEU A 171 6.17 13.86 -7.45
C LEU A 171 7.54 14.28 -8.00
N ARG A 172 8.16 15.35 -7.47
CA ARG A 172 9.56 15.70 -7.82
C ARG A 172 10.51 14.56 -7.46
N ARG A 173 10.42 14.03 -6.24
CA ARG A 173 11.21 12.89 -5.78
C ARG A 173 11.04 11.66 -6.68
N ILE A 174 9.82 11.37 -7.13
CA ILE A 174 9.57 10.29 -8.10
C ILE A 174 10.20 10.62 -9.47
N SER A 175 10.09 11.86 -9.94
CA SER A 175 10.69 12.32 -11.19
C SER A 175 12.20 12.09 -11.19
N ASP A 176 12.87 12.52 -10.13
CA ASP A 176 14.31 12.39 -9.93
C ASP A 176 14.72 10.92 -9.85
N PHE A 177 13.98 10.12 -9.07
CA PHE A 177 14.23 8.69 -8.92
C PHE A 177 14.08 7.91 -10.23
N LEU A 178 13.09 8.26 -11.06
CA LEU A 178 12.86 7.61 -12.35
C LEU A 178 13.76 8.17 -13.48
N GLY A 179 14.44 9.30 -13.25
CA GLY A 179 15.14 10.03 -14.30
C GLY A 179 14.23 10.43 -15.46
N GLN A 180 12.96 10.74 -15.17
CA GLN A 180 11.95 11.06 -16.18
C GLN A 180 11.51 12.52 -16.11
N THR A 181 11.13 13.07 -17.25
CA THR A 181 10.50 14.39 -17.32
C THR A 181 9.00 14.30 -17.04
N THR A 182 8.49 15.33 -16.38
CA THR A 182 7.07 15.48 -16.07
C THR A 182 6.32 15.94 -17.31
N LYS A 183 5.05 15.54 -17.45
CA LYS A 183 4.15 16.03 -18.52
C LYS A 183 3.89 17.52 -18.43
N GLN A 184 3.88 18.06 -17.21
CA GLN A 184 3.44 19.41 -16.93
C GLN A 184 4.01 19.93 -15.60
N VAL A 185 4.12 21.24 -15.53
CA VAL A 185 4.37 22.02 -14.31
C VAL A 185 3.40 23.21 -14.34
N PRO A 186 2.66 23.52 -13.26
CA PRO A 186 2.65 22.83 -11.97
C PRO A 186 2.02 21.42 -12.06
N PHE A 187 2.31 20.57 -11.07
CA PHE A 187 1.72 19.24 -11.01
C PHE A 187 0.22 19.33 -10.76
N GLN A 188 -0.55 18.43 -11.37
CA GLN A 188 -1.97 18.29 -11.10
C GLN A 188 -2.22 17.29 -9.98
N ASN A 189 -3.03 17.70 -9.01
CA ASN A 189 -3.52 16.82 -7.96
C ASN A 189 -4.88 16.22 -8.34
N GLN A 190 -5.18 15.06 -7.79
CA GLN A 190 -6.54 14.54 -7.75
C GLN A 190 -7.28 15.10 -6.53
N ILE A 191 -8.06 16.17 -6.75
CA ILE A 191 -8.82 16.83 -5.68
C ILE A 191 -10.10 16.06 -5.33
N ASN A 192 -10.84 15.62 -6.35
CA ASN A 192 -12.10 14.91 -6.16
C ASN A 192 -11.88 13.41 -5.94
N GLY A 193 -12.63 12.81 -5.02
CA GLY A 193 -12.65 11.36 -4.83
C GLY A 193 -13.03 10.61 -6.12
N THR A 194 -12.41 9.46 -6.37
CA THR A 194 -12.66 8.64 -7.59
C THR A 194 -14.08 8.07 -7.71
N LYS A 195 -14.91 8.15 -6.67
CA LYS A 195 -16.29 7.64 -6.70
C LYS A 195 -17.27 8.82 -6.65
N ARG A 196 -18.10 8.96 -7.68
CA ARG A 196 -19.17 9.97 -7.78
C ARG A 196 -20.07 9.90 -6.53
N ASN A 197 -20.31 11.06 -5.93
CA ASN A 197 -21.27 11.35 -4.86
C ASN A 197 -20.78 11.04 -3.42
N GLY A 198 -20.39 12.09 -2.69
CA GLY A 198 -20.36 12.10 -1.22
C GLY A 198 -19.10 11.57 -0.52
N LEU A 199 -18.04 11.22 -1.25
CA LEU A 199 -16.77 10.85 -0.62
C LEU A 199 -15.93 12.09 -0.25
N PRO A 200 -15.09 11.99 0.81
CA PRO A 200 -14.19 13.06 1.21
C PRO A 200 -13.24 13.42 0.04
N ASP A 201 -13.04 14.72 -0.17
CA ASP A 201 -12.05 15.24 -1.12
C ASP A 201 -10.61 15.08 -0.56
N PHE A 202 -9.61 15.45 -1.36
CA PHE A 202 -8.20 15.45 -0.93
C PHE A 202 -8.01 16.21 0.38
N PHE A 203 -8.63 17.37 0.55
CA PHE A 203 -8.50 18.21 1.74
C PHE A 203 -9.08 17.54 2.99
N SER A 204 -10.18 16.81 2.84
CA SER A 204 -10.80 16.05 3.91
C SER A 204 -9.92 14.89 4.34
N TYR A 205 -9.32 14.15 3.39
CA TYR A 205 -8.34 13.11 3.72
C TYR A 205 -7.09 13.69 4.38
N ARG A 206 -6.56 14.80 3.86
CA ARG A 206 -5.43 15.52 4.45
C ARG A 206 -5.71 15.89 5.90
N ARG A 207 -6.86 16.51 6.18
CA ARG A 207 -7.27 16.84 7.55
C ARG A 207 -7.40 15.60 8.41
N TYR A 208 -8.08 14.56 7.92
CA TYR A 208 -8.32 13.32 8.65
C TYR A 208 -7.03 12.62 9.09
N TYR A 209 -6.07 12.44 8.18
CA TYR A 209 -4.86 11.67 8.47
C TYR A 209 -3.77 12.50 9.13
N LEU A 210 -3.53 13.73 8.67
CA LEU A 210 -2.49 14.58 9.25
C LEU A 210 -2.89 15.18 10.60
N GLY A 211 -4.19 15.36 10.85
CA GLY A 211 -4.72 15.72 12.17
C GLY A 211 -4.95 14.53 13.09
N GLU A 212 -4.55 13.33 12.69
CA GLU A 212 -4.70 12.07 13.44
C GLU A 212 -6.12 11.79 13.96
N HIS A 213 -7.16 12.27 13.27
CA HIS A 213 -8.55 12.08 13.69
C HIS A 213 -8.95 10.60 13.77
N TRP A 214 -8.23 9.72 13.06
CA TRP A 214 -8.38 8.27 13.18
C TRP A 214 -8.04 7.73 14.56
N ARG A 215 -7.17 8.40 15.33
CA ARG A 215 -6.71 7.94 16.65
C ARG A 215 -7.84 7.90 17.68
N HIS A 216 -8.85 8.76 17.54
CA HIS A 216 -10.04 8.75 18.40
C HIS A 216 -10.89 7.48 18.31
N HIS A 217 -10.62 6.61 17.34
CA HIS A 217 -11.31 5.33 17.19
C HIS A 217 -10.58 4.17 17.85
N LEU A 218 -9.39 4.41 18.43
CA LEU A 218 -8.55 3.37 19.02
C LEU A 218 -8.54 3.53 20.54
N THR A 219 -8.81 2.44 21.25
CA THR A 219 -8.62 2.39 22.70
C THR A 219 -7.16 2.08 23.05
N ASN A 220 -6.74 2.39 24.28
CA ASN A 220 -5.40 2.03 24.75
C ASN A 220 -5.15 0.51 24.71
N SER A 221 -6.16 -0.32 24.98
CA SER A 221 -6.03 -1.78 24.89
C SER A 221 -5.82 -2.25 23.46
N GLN A 222 -6.50 -1.64 22.49
CA GLN A 222 -6.31 -1.94 21.06
C GLN A 222 -4.94 -1.47 20.58
N ILE A 223 -4.47 -0.30 21.01
CA ILE A 223 -3.12 0.18 20.70
C ILE A 223 -2.07 -0.78 21.27
N ALA A 224 -2.21 -1.20 22.54
CA ALA A 224 -1.30 -2.17 23.15
C ALA A 224 -1.28 -3.51 22.38
N LEU A 225 -2.46 -4.00 21.99
CA LEU A 225 -2.56 -5.22 21.17
C LEU A 225 -1.86 -5.05 19.81
N ILE A 226 -2.04 -3.90 19.15
CA ILE A 226 -1.37 -3.59 17.89
C ILE A 226 0.15 -3.55 18.09
N ASN A 227 0.64 -2.84 19.11
CA ASN A 227 2.07 -2.72 19.39
C ASN A 227 2.73 -4.07 19.67
N ASN A 228 2.03 -4.99 20.37
CA ASN A 228 2.53 -6.33 20.64
C ASN A 228 2.81 -7.16 19.38
N HIS A 229 2.19 -6.81 18.25
CA HIS A 229 2.37 -7.48 16.96
C HIS A 229 3.15 -6.65 15.94
N LEU A 230 3.30 -5.34 16.14
CA LEU A 230 3.99 -4.51 15.16
C LEU A 230 5.49 -4.80 15.15
N ASP A 231 6.05 -4.85 13.96
CA ASP A 231 7.50 -4.95 13.77
C ASP A 231 8.15 -3.57 14.01
N PRO A 232 8.95 -3.39 15.06
CA PRO A 232 9.56 -2.10 15.39
C PRO A 232 10.60 -1.67 14.35
N ASP A 233 11.28 -2.61 13.69
CA ASP A 233 12.27 -2.29 12.66
C ASP A 233 11.57 -1.73 11.41
N LEU A 234 10.36 -2.20 11.11
CA LEU A 234 9.52 -1.61 10.06
C LEU A 234 9.06 -0.20 10.41
N LEU A 235 8.58 0.01 11.65
CA LEU A 235 8.18 1.34 12.11
C LEU A 235 9.33 2.33 11.95
N GLN A 236 10.53 1.94 12.40
CA GLN A 236 11.74 2.73 12.25
C GLN A 236 12.08 2.99 10.77
N SER A 237 12.04 1.95 9.93
CA SER A 237 12.35 2.03 8.49
C SER A 237 11.44 3.00 7.75
N PHE A 238 10.17 3.10 8.14
CA PHE A 238 9.21 4.05 7.57
C PHE A 238 9.11 5.37 8.35
N GLY A 239 9.83 5.52 9.46
CA GLY A 239 9.73 6.68 10.33
C GLY A 239 8.32 6.90 10.91
N TYR A 240 7.62 5.83 11.23
CA TYR A 240 6.36 5.89 11.99
C TYR A 240 6.65 5.72 13.48
N PRO A 241 6.18 6.62 14.35
CA PRO A 241 6.30 6.42 15.78
C PRO A 241 5.34 5.33 16.26
N GLU A 242 5.80 4.51 17.20
CA GLU A 242 4.90 3.69 18.01
C GLU A 242 4.04 4.62 18.89
N ILE A 243 2.75 4.31 19.02
CA ILE A 243 1.87 5.07 19.91
C ILE A 243 2.02 4.52 21.33
N CYS A 244 2.52 5.35 22.25
CA CYS A 244 2.58 5.00 23.67
C CYS A 244 1.18 4.87 24.27
N THR A 245 1.01 3.88 25.14
CA THR A 245 -0.19 3.73 25.97
C THR A 245 0.10 4.23 27.39
N ASP A 246 -0.93 4.68 28.12
CA ASP A 246 -0.78 5.19 29.50
C ASP A 246 -0.13 4.15 30.44
N SER A 247 -0.24 2.85 30.12
CA SER A 247 0.37 1.73 30.83
C SER A 247 1.90 1.67 30.72
N GLN A 248 2.50 2.26 29.67
CA GLN A 248 3.96 2.32 29.45
C GLN A 248 4.60 3.55 30.11
N VAL A 249 3.83 4.62 30.37
CA VAL A 249 4.31 5.84 31.03
C VAL A 249 4.63 5.58 32.51
N THR A 250 3.94 4.63 33.14
CA THR A 250 4.16 4.28 34.56
C THR A 250 5.32 3.31 34.79
N ALA A 251 5.85 2.66 33.75
CA ALA A 251 6.97 1.73 33.85
C ALA A 251 8.34 2.40 33.61
N GLN A 252 8.35 3.69 33.26
CA GLN A 252 9.55 4.51 33.03
C GLN A 252 9.72 5.64 34.06
N MET A 253 8.89 5.67 35.10
CA MET A 253 9.06 6.49 36.31
C MET A 253 9.44 5.59 37.49
#